data_AF-A0A2M9Y597-F1
#
_entry.id   AF-A0A2M9Y597-F1
#
_cell.length_a   1.000
_cell.length_b   1.000
_cell.length_c   1.000
_cell.angle_alpha   90.00
_cell.angle_beta   90.00
_cell.angle_gamma   90.00
#
_symmetry.space_group_name_H-M   'P 1'
#
loop_
_entity.id
_entity.type
_entity.pdbx_description
1 polymer ?
#
loop_
_entity_poly.entity_id
_entity_poly.type
_entity_poly.pdbx_seq_one_letter_code
_entity_poly.pdbx_strand_id
1 'polypeptide(L)'
;MNPPNFDSPLENLLALTADLRSPEGCPWDKEQTHHSVIPHLLEETYEVVDTIERGDDNHLREELGDLLFQITFHSQLAKERGAFDFQDVANDVFQKLVFRHPHVYGDQSGIDSGDQVLTQWDQLKQKEKEKKGQGSLDKSILAGIPKALPAIQRSEKIQSKVTKQGFDWPTVSGVFEKFHEEIGELNIELKSQGSLDSKKLPYNERVEDELGDLFFLLVNLSRKLSVDPETCLRRANEKFETRFRIVEELVEPTGKTLKDHSLAELDLFWDEAKLRLRDKVLNSIQKNPDGNVKNLSDQSQNR
;
A
#
# COMPACT_ATOMS: atom_id res chain seq x y z
N MET A 1 -17.13 -16.71 31.33
CA MET A 1 -17.27 -15.29 31.76
C MET A 1 -18.48 -14.69 31.05
N ASN A 2 -19.16 -13.73 31.66
CA ASN A 2 -20.17 -12.93 30.96
C ASN A 2 -19.46 -11.84 30.15
N PRO A 3 -19.99 -11.44 28.98
CA PRO A 3 -19.38 -10.37 28.19
C PRO A 3 -19.38 -9.04 28.95
N PRO A 4 -18.37 -8.17 28.75
CA PRO A 4 -18.36 -6.81 29.24
C PRO A 4 -19.62 -6.03 28.80
N ASN A 5 -20.10 -5.15 29.67
CA ASN A 5 -21.33 -4.37 29.44
C ASN A 5 -21.21 -2.94 30.01
N PHE A 6 -20.18 -2.22 29.57
CA PHE A 6 -19.99 -0.80 29.75
C PHE A 6 -20.83 0.01 28.76
N ASP A 7 -21.09 1.29 29.06
CA ASP A 7 -21.81 2.19 28.17
C ASP A 7 -21.03 2.53 26.89
N SER A 8 -19.69 2.44 26.95
CA SER A 8 -18.80 2.70 25.81
C SER A 8 -18.48 1.41 25.04
N PRO A 9 -18.80 1.33 23.74
CA PRO A 9 -18.40 0.19 22.90
C PRO A 9 -16.89 -0.07 22.89
N LEU A 10 -16.08 1.00 22.97
CA LEU A 10 -14.63 0.87 23.02
C LEU A 10 -14.17 0.26 24.36
N GLU A 11 -14.78 0.65 25.48
CA GLU A 11 -14.47 0.04 26.78
C GLU A 11 -14.85 -1.44 26.79
N ASN A 12 -15.97 -1.80 26.16
CA ASN A 12 -16.35 -3.20 25.98
C ASN A 12 -15.30 -3.98 25.17
N LEU A 13 -14.79 -3.43 24.06
CA LEU A 13 -13.76 -4.07 23.25
C LEU A 13 -12.44 -4.25 24.02
N LEU A 14 -12.01 -3.22 24.75
CA LEU A 14 -10.78 -3.27 25.55
C LEU A 14 -10.90 -4.30 26.68
N ALA A 15 -12.02 -4.32 27.39
CA ALA A 15 -12.30 -5.29 28.44
C ALA A 15 -12.40 -6.71 27.88
N LEU A 16 -13.08 -6.89 26.75
CA LEU A 16 -13.21 -8.18 26.09
C LEU A 16 -11.84 -8.74 25.67
N THR A 17 -11.00 -7.89 25.08
CA THR A 17 -9.63 -8.26 24.68
C THR A 17 -8.82 -8.75 25.90
N ALA A 18 -8.96 -8.08 27.04
CA ALA A 18 -8.31 -8.48 28.29
C ALA A 18 -8.88 -9.80 28.85
N ASP A 19 -10.21 -9.97 28.83
CA ASP A 19 -10.89 -11.18 29.31
C ASP A 19 -10.49 -12.41 28.48
N LEU A 20 -10.43 -12.27 27.15
CA LEU A 20 -10.01 -13.33 26.22
C LEU A 20 -8.57 -13.79 26.49
N ARG A 21 -7.69 -12.90 26.96
CA ARG A 21 -6.29 -13.21 27.29
C ARG A 21 -6.05 -13.53 28.77
N SER A 22 -7.08 -13.46 29.62
CA SER A 22 -6.99 -13.83 31.04
C SER A 22 -6.72 -15.34 31.21
N PRO A 23 -6.26 -15.83 32.38
CA PRO A 23 -6.04 -17.26 32.62
C PRO A 23 -7.22 -18.16 32.24
N GLU A 24 -8.44 -17.70 32.50
CA GLU A 24 -9.71 -18.38 32.19
C GLU A 24 -10.25 -18.06 30.78
N GLY A 25 -9.52 -17.23 30.02
CA GLY A 25 -9.84 -16.80 28.67
C GLY A 25 -9.54 -17.85 27.60
N CYS A 26 -9.68 -17.43 26.35
CA CYS A 26 -9.50 -18.25 25.17
C CYS A 26 -8.06 -18.77 25.04
N PRO A 27 -7.85 -20.09 24.85
CA PRO A 27 -6.51 -20.66 24.67
C PRO A 27 -5.74 -20.04 23.49
N TRP A 28 -6.42 -19.83 22.36
CA TRP A 28 -5.79 -19.28 21.17
C TRP A 28 -5.32 -17.84 21.40
N ASP A 29 -6.17 -16.99 21.99
CA ASP A 29 -5.83 -15.60 22.28
C ASP A 29 -4.63 -15.52 23.23
N LYS A 30 -4.63 -16.29 24.31
CA LYS A 30 -3.51 -16.33 25.28
C LYS A 30 -2.16 -16.64 24.65
N GLU A 31 -2.12 -17.59 23.71
CA GLU A 31 -0.89 -18.05 23.07
C GLU A 31 -0.29 -17.02 22.10
N GLN A 32 -1.09 -16.03 21.68
CA GLN A 32 -0.61 -15.02 20.74
C GLN A 32 0.43 -14.08 21.35
N THR A 33 1.32 -13.62 20.47
CA THR A 33 2.37 -12.63 20.74
C THR A 33 2.32 -11.54 19.67
N HIS A 34 3.04 -10.44 19.86
CA HIS A 34 3.15 -9.41 18.81
C HIS A 34 3.60 -9.97 17.46
N HIS A 35 4.47 -10.99 17.44
CA HIS A 35 4.99 -11.55 16.19
C HIS A 35 4.01 -12.50 15.53
N SER A 36 3.28 -13.31 16.31
CA SER A 36 2.36 -14.32 15.75
C SER A 36 1.13 -13.71 15.09
N VAL A 37 0.73 -12.48 15.48
CA VAL A 37 -0.44 -11.79 14.92
C VAL A 37 -0.11 -10.80 13.81
N ILE A 38 1.17 -10.63 13.43
CA ILE A 38 1.56 -9.79 12.28
C ILE A 38 0.82 -10.17 10.99
N PRO A 39 0.65 -11.47 10.64
CA PRO A 39 -0.09 -11.84 9.43
C PRO A 39 -1.52 -11.29 9.42
N HIS A 40 -2.25 -11.44 10.54
CA HIS A 40 -3.60 -10.92 10.69
C HIS A 40 -3.64 -9.40 10.58
N LEU A 41 -2.73 -8.67 11.23
CA LEU A 41 -2.65 -7.20 11.08
C LEU A 41 -2.46 -6.77 9.62
N LEU A 42 -1.63 -7.49 8.86
CA LEU A 42 -1.44 -7.21 7.44
C LEU A 42 -2.69 -7.53 6.63
N GLU A 43 -3.34 -8.67 6.91
CA GLU A 43 -4.60 -9.09 6.30
C GLU A 43 -5.69 -8.03 6.49
N GLU A 44 -6.01 -7.64 7.73
CA GLU A 44 -7.03 -6.62 8.00
C GLU A 44 -6.69 -5.27 7.33
N THR A 45 -5.38 -4.93 7.26
CA THR A 45 -4.94 -3.71 6.56
C THR A 45 -5.28 -3.77 5.07
N TYR A 46 -5.11 -4.93 4.43
CA TYR A 46 -5.40 -5.07 3.00
C TYR A 46 -6.90 -5.24 2.73
N GLU A 47 -7.68 -5.84 3.62
CA GLU A 47 -9.15 -5.90 3.52
C GLU A 47 -9.78 -4.50 3.64
N VAL A 48 -9.28 -3.65 4.55
CA VAL A 48 -9.65 -2.22 4.60
C VAL A 48 -9.33 -1.52 3.27
N VAL A 49 -8.18 -1.81 2.66
CA VAL A 49 -7.81 -1.21 1.37
C VAL A 49 -8.75 -1.68 0.25
N ASP A 50 -9.04 -2.98 0.20
CA ASP A 50 -9.92 -3.58 -0.80
C ASP A 50 -11.36 -3.02 -0.71
N THR A 51 -11.91 -2.92 0.50
CA THR A 51 -13.26 -2.33 0.71
C THR A 51 -13.33 -0.86 0.27
N ILE A 52 -12.28 -0.07 0.51
CA ILE A 52 -12.18 1.33 0.02
C ILE A 52 -12.18 1.36 -1.51
N GLU A 53 -11.41 0.49 -2.17
CA GLU A 53 -11.32 0.47 -3.63
C GLU A 53 -12.61 0.02 -4.31
N ARG A 54 -13.34 -0.90 -3.67
CA ARG A 54 -14.68 -1.32 -4.11
C ARG A 54 -15.77 -0.30 -3.80
N GLY A 55 -15.51 0.70 -2.95
CA GLY A 55 -16.52 1.65 -2.47
C GLY A 55 -17.61 0.99 -1.64
N ASP A 56 -17.24 -0.03 -0.86
CA ASP A 56 -18.17 -0.84 -0.06
C ASP A 56 -18.19 -0.39 1.40
N ASP A 57 -18.97 0.65 1.70
CA ASP A 57 -19.05 1.25 3.04
C ASP A 57 -19.51 0.26 4.13
N ASN A 58 -20.28 -0.77 3.76
CA ASN A 58 -20.80 -1.74 4.72
C ASN A 58 -19.67 -2.64 5.25
N HIS A 59 -18.90 -3.23 4.33
CA HIS A 59 -17.74 -4.05 4.70
C HIS A 59 -16.61 -3.17 5.24
N LEU A 60 -16.43 -1.94 4.73
CA LEU A 60 -15.41 -1.02 5.27
C LEU A 60 -15.58 -0.81 6.79
N ARG A 61 -16.81 -0.71 7.30
CA ARG A 61 -17.06 -0.58 8.73
C ARG A 61 -16.64 -1.84 9.52
N GLU A 62 -16.82 -3.02 8.95
CA GLU A 62 -16.42 -4.30 9.52
C GLU A 62 -14.89 -4.40 9.59
N GLU A 63 -14.21 -4.19 8.46
CA GLU A 63 -12.75 -4.28 8.37
C GLU A 63 -12.04 -3.22 9.23
N LEU A 64 -12.60 -2.01 9.34
CA LEU A 64 -12.10 -0.99 10.28
C LEU A 64 -12.24 -1.42 11.74
N GLY A 65 -13.26 -2.21 12.06
CA GLY A 65 -13.46 -2.83 13.36
C GLY A 65 -12.40 -3.88 13.66
N ASP A 66 -12.08 -4.74 12.69
CA ASP A 66 -11.06 -5.78 12.83
C ASP A 66 -9.66 -5.18 12.92
N LEU A 67 -9.36 -4.15 12.12
CA LEU A 67 -8.12 -3.39 12.26
C LEU A 67 -8.03 -2.68 13.62
N LEU A 68 -9.14 -2.15 14.15
CA LEU A 68 -9.18 -1.59 15.50
C LEU A 68 -8.92 -2.67 16.56
N PHE A 69 -9.48 -3.88 16.40
CA PHE A 69 -9.21 -5.00 17.28
C PHE A 69 -7.71 -5.38 17.29
N GLN A 70 -7.02 -5.37 16.14
CA GLN A 70 -5.57 -5.59 16.11
C GLN A 70 -4.81 -4.55 16.95
N ILE A 71 -5.25 -3.28 16.94
CA ILE A 71 -4.66 -2.22 17.77
C ILE A 71 -4.93 -2.47 19.26
N THR A 72 -6.15 -2.88 19.64
CA THR A 72 -6.47 -3.19 21.04
C THR A 72 -5.70 -4.42 21.53
N PHE A 73 -5.57 -5.46 20.69
CA PHE A 73 -4.84 -6.69 21.00
C PHE A 73 -3.35 -6.45 21.23
N HIS A 74 -2.70 -5.69 20.35
CA HIS A 74 -1.31 -5.29 20.55
C HIS A 74 -1.12 -4.39 21.79
N SER A 75 -2.06 -3.50 22.08
CA SER A 75 -2.02 -2.67 23.29
C SER A 75 -2.16 -3.53 24.55
N GLN A 76 -3.01 -4.55 24.52
CA GLN A 76 -3.17 -5.51 25.62
C GLN A 76 -1.89 -6.34 25.85
N LEU A 77 -1.26 -6.84 24.78
CA LEU A 77 0.05 -7.51 24.84
C LEU A 77 1.17 -6.63 25.42
N ALA A 78 1.14 -5.34 25.14
CA ALA A 78 2.10 -4.39 25.72
C ALA A 78 1.81 -4.13 27.20
N LYS A 79 0.54 -4.01 27.57
CA LYS A 79 0.08 -3.79 28.94
C LYS A 79 0.44 -4.96 29.86
N GLU A 80 0.28 -6.20 29.38
CA GLU A 80 0.69 -7.43 30.10
C GLU A 80 2.18 -7.43 30.46
N ARG A 81 3.02 -6.75 29.67
CA ARG A 81 4.46 -6.61 29.91
C ARG A 81 4.82 -5.34 30.71
N GLY A 82 3.83 -4.53 31.10
CA GLY A 82 4.03 -3.24 31.77
C GLY A 82 4.71 -2.19 30.89
N ALA A 83 4.61 -2.30 29.56
CA ALA A 83 5.30 -1.40 28.63
C ALA A 83 4.52 -0.11 28.33
N PHE A 84 3.25 -0.25 27.93
CA PHE A 84 2.29 0.81 27.66
C PHE A 84 0.90 0.19 27.52
N ASP A 85 -0.16 1.00 27.50
CA ASP A 85 -1.52 0.55 27.20
C ASP A 85 -2.19 1.32 26.05
N PHE A 86 -3.46 1.04 25.80
CA PHE A 86 -4.21 1.68 24.71
C PHE A 86 -4.36 3.20 24.90
N GLN A 87 -4.45 3.69 26.15
CA GLN A 87 -4.55 5.13 26.42
C GLN A 87 -3.25 5.84 26.07
N ASP A 88 -2.11 5.22 26.35
CA ASP A 88 -0.81 5.73 25.92
C ASP A 88 -0.75 5.86 24.38
N VAL A 89 -1.18 4.82 23.65
CA VAL A 89 -1.23 4.82 22.17
C VAL A 89 -2.12 5.95 21.64
N ALA A 90 -3.33 6.08 22.19
CA ALA A 90 -4.30 7.09 21.79
C ALA A 90 -3.81 8.52 22.10
N ASN A 91 -3.22 8.73 23.28
CA ASN A 91 -2.67 10.01 23.67
C ASN A 91 -1.45 10.39 22.81
N ASP A 92 -0.56 9.45 22.52
CA ASP A 92 0.62 9.70 21.69
C ASP A 92 0.24 10.10 20.27
N VAL A 93 -0.75 9.44 19.65
CA VAL A 93 -1.22 9.84 18.32
C VAL A 93 -1.93 11.20 18.37
N PHE A 94 -2.75 11.47 19.40
CA PHE A 94 -3.41 12.74 19.59
C PHE A 94 -2.41 13.90 19.70
N GLN A 95 -1.47 13.83 20.65
CA GLN A 95 -0.46 14.87 20.87
C GLN A 95 0.39 15.10 19.62
N LYS A 96 0.78 14.02 18.93
CA LYS A 96 1.55 14.09 17.67
C LYS A 96 0.76 14.79 16.56
N LEU A 97 -0.53 14.48 16.40
CA LEU A 97 -1.37 15.09 15.37
C LEU A 97 -1.62 16.57 15.69
N VAL A 98 -1.93 16.92 16.93
CA VAL A 98 -2.08 18.33 17.36
C VAL A 98 -0.80 19.11 17.10
N PHE A 99 0.36 18.57 17.51
CA PHE A 99 1.66 19.20 17.28
C PHE A 99 1.98 19.43 15.79
N ARG A 100 1.53 18.53 14.90
CA ARG A 100 1.77 18.61 13.45
C ARG A 100 0.77 19.49 12.69
N HIS A 101 -0.27 19.98 13.35
CA HIS A 101 -1.24 20.93 12.78
C HIS A 101 -1.24 22.28 13.51
N PRO A 102 -0.10 22.98 13.60
CA PRO A 102 -0.07 24.30 14.24
C PRO A 102 -0.87 25.35 13.46
N HIS A 103 -1.20 25.10 12.20
CA HIS A 103 -2.10 25.95 11.40
C HIS A 103 -3.59 25.77 11.76
N VAL A 104 -3.95 24.66 12.41
CA VAL A 104 -5.32 24.43 12.92
C VAL A 104 -5.41 24.78 14.42
N TYR A 105 -4.43 24.35 15.21
CA TYR A 105 -4.46 24.42 16.68
C TYR A 105 -3.52 25.47 17.27
N GLY A 106 -2.85 26.29 16.45
CA GLY A 106 -1.98 27.37 16.88
C GLY A 106 -2.21 28.66 16.09
N ASP A 107 -1.50 29.72 16.46
CA ASP A 107 -1.62 31.05 15.84
C ASP A 107 -0.75 31.22 14.57
N GLN A 108 -0.56 30.14 13.79
CA GLN A 108 0.16 30.22 12.52
C GLN A 108 -0.79 30.39 11.35
N SER A 109 -0.86 31.62 10.83
CA SER A 109 -1.53 31.94 9.56
C SER A 109 -0.59 31.78 8.36
N GLY A 110 -1.16 31.57 7.16
CA GLY A 110 -0.42 31.54 5.89
C GLY A 110 -0.15 30.15 5.30
N ILE A 111 -0.91 29.12 5.71
CA ILE A 111 -0.97 27.83 5.02
C ILE A 111 -2.33 27.72 4.34
N ASP A 112 -2.31 27.81 3.01
CA ASP A 112 -3.52 27.87 2.19
C ASP A 112 -3.61 26.69 1.19
N SER A 113 -2.63 25.76 1.21
CA SER A 113 -2.63 24.58 0.34
C SER A 113 -2.17 23.30 1.03
N GLY A 114 -2.62 22.15 0.51
CA GLY A 114 -2.21 20.83 1.00
C GLY A 114 -0.69 20.59 0.91
N ASP A 115 -0.03 21.10 -0.13
CA ASP A 115 1.42 20.97 -0.29
C ASP A 115 2.21 21.72 0.79
N GLN A 116 1.71 22.89 1.21
CA GLN A 116 2.29 23.65 2.32
C GLN A 116 2.11 22.90 3.65
N VAL A 117 0.95 22.27 3.86
CA VAL A 117 0.69 21.40 5.03
C VAL A 117 1.69 20.22 5.05
N LEU A 118 1.86 19.53 3.91
CA LEU A 118 2.77 18.39 3.81
C LEU A 118 4.23 18.78 4.09
N THR A 119 4.66 19.93 3.57
CA THR A 119 6.00 20.47 3.82
C THR A 119 6.22 20.78 5.30
N GLN A 120 5.24 21.44 5.95
CA GLN A 120 5.28 21.72 7.38
C GLN A 120 5.30 20.43 8.21
N TRP A 121 4.51 19.44 7.82
CA TRP A 121 4.43 18.14 8.49
C TRP A 121 5.79 17.44 8.52
N ASP A 122 6.50 17.43 7.40
CA ASP A 122 7.83 16.82 7.29
C ASP A 122 8.87 17.54 8.17
N GLN A 123 8.83 18.88 8.22
CA GLN A 123 9.70 19.66 9.09
C GLN A 123 9.44 19.39 10.58
N LEU A 124 8.17 19.34 10.98
CA LEU A 124 7.78 19.06 12.37
C LEU A 124 8.12 17.63 12.78
N LYS A 125 7.99 16.66 11.87
CA LYS A 125 8.43 15.27 12.08
C LYS A 125 9.93 15.16 12.32
N GLN A 126 10.76 15.99 11.69
CA GLN A 126 12.21 16.04 11.98
C GLN A 126 12.48 16.62 13.36
N LYS A 127 11.88 17.78 13.69
CA LYS A 127 12.02 18.41 15.01
C LYS A 127 11.57 17.51 16.17
N GLU A 128 10.52 16.71 15.96
CA GLU A 128 10.04 15.74 16.96
C GLU A 128 11.09 14.67 17.26
N LYS A 129 11.75 14.13 16.23
CA LYS A 129 12.82 13.12 16.38
C LYS A 129 14.03 13.68 17.14
N GLU A 130 14.40 14.92 16.84
CA GLU A 130 15.48 15.63 17.54
C GLU A 130 15.15 15.82 19.03
N LYS A 131 13.92 16.30 19.34
CA LYS A 131 13.46 16.51 20.73
C LYS A 131 13.41 15.23 21.56
N LYS A 132 13.00 14.11 20.97
CA LYS A 132 12.91 12.81 21.67
C LYS A 132 14.28 12.17 21.93
N GLY A 133 15.39 12.81 21.56
CA GLY A 133 16.73 12.23 21.66
C GLY A 133 16.88 10.97 20.80
N GLN A 134 15.91 10.69 19.92
CA GLN A 134 15.91 9.57 18.96
C GLN A 134 16.75 9.95 17.73
N GLY A 135 17.90 10.59 17.96
CA GLY A 135 18.99 10.55 17.00
C GLY A 135 19.32 9.08 16.83
N SER A 136 19.00 8.52 15.67
CA SER A 136 19.36 7.15 15.38
C SER A 136 20.87 7.00 15.57
N LEU A 137 21.30 5.92 16.24
CA LEU A 137 22.73 5.54 16.25
C LEU A 137 23.27 5.44 14.81
N ASP A 138 22.38 5.11 13.88
CA ASP A 138 22.62 5.18 12.44
C ASP A 138 22.42 6.63 11.95
N LYS A 139 23.53 7.30 11.64
CA LYS A 139 23.54 8.66 11.08
C LYS A 139 23.15 8.71 9.60
N SER A 140 22.84 7.56 8.98
CA SER A 140 22.42 7.52 7.59
C SER A 140 21.12 8.30 7.37
N ILE A 141 21.03 9.00 6.24
CA ILE A 141 19.76 9.58 5.78
C ILE A 141 18.66 8.51 5.67
N LEU A 142 19.03 7.26 5.41
CA LEU A 142 18.12 6.12 5.29
C LEU A 142 17.66 5.56 6.64
N ALA A 143 18.24 6.00 7.76
CA ALA A 143 17.91 5.49 9.09
C ALA A 143 16.41 5.62 9.44
N GLY A 144 15.84 4.58 10.05
CA GLY A 144 14.43 4.54 10.43
C GLY A 144 13.44 4.28 9.28
N ILE A 145 13.90 3.77 8.12
CA ILE A 145 13.03 3.10 7.15
C ILE A 145 12.81 1.66 7.65
N PRO A 146 11.58 1.27 8.01
CA PRO A 146 11.32 -0.09 8.51
C PRO A 146 11.70 -1.13 7.45
N LYS A 147 12.42 -2.17 7.86
CA LYS A 147 12.80 -3.29 6.98
C LYS A 147 11.61 -4.17 6.61
N ALA A 148 10.58 -4.20 7.44
CA ALA A 148 9.37 -5.01 7.24
C ALA A 148 8.36 -4.41 6.25
N LEU A 149 8.64 -3.22 5.68
CA LEU A 149 7.78 -2.67 4.64
C LEU A 149 7.83 -3.56 3.38
N PRO A 150 6.71 -3.68 2.64
CA PRO A 150 6.72 -4.24 1.29
C PRO A 150 7.80 -3.60 0.43
N ALA A 151 8.40 -4.38 -0.48
CA ALA A 151 9.57 -3.96 -1.24
C ALA A 151 9.34 -2.65 -2.01
N ILE A 152 8.18 -2.49 -2.64
CA ILE A 152 7.79 -1.29 -3.39
C ILE A 152 7.71 -0.07 -2.46
N GLN A 153 6.94 -0.14 -1.37
CA GLN A 153 6.83 0.95 -0.39
C GLN A 153 8.18 1.29 0.26
N ARG A 154 9.00 0.27 0.53
CA ARG A 154 10.35 0.47 1.08
C ARG A 154 11.24 1.21 0.08
N SER A 155 11.22 0.80 -1.18
CA SER A 155 11.94 1.45 -2.29
C SER A 155 11.51 2.91 -2.43
N GLU A 156 10.20 3.17 -2.45
CA GLU A 156 9.65 4.52 -2.56
C GLU A 156 10.12 5.42 -1.40
N LYS A 157 10.13 4.91 -0.17
CA LYS A 157 10.65 5.66 1.00
C LYS A 157 12.15 5.90 0.94
N ILE A 158 12.94 4.92 0.49
CA ILE A 158 14.38 5.09 0.30
C ILE A 158 14.61 6.24 -0.69
N GLN A 159 13.98 6.14 -1.85
CA GLN A 159 14.13 7.13 -2.91
C GLN A 159 13.64 8.50 -2.45
N SER A 160 12.51 8.58 -1.75
CA SER A 160 11.96 9.84 -1.23
C SER A 160 12.92 10.57 -0.30
N LYS A 161 13.68 9.81 0.50
CA LYS A 161 14.68 10.41 1.38
C LYS A 161 15.92 10.91 0.64
N VAL A 162 16.44 10.15 -0.33
CA VAL A 162 17.63 10.58 -1.09
C VAL A 162 17.31 11.74 -2.02
N THR A 163 16.11 11.77 -2.62
CA THR A 163 15.63 12.90 -3.43
C THR A 163 15.62 14.21 -2.65
N LYS A 164 15.21 14.18 -1.37
CA LYS A 164 15.22 15.36 -0.50
C LYS A 164 16.63 15.93 -0.25
N GLN A 165 17.68 15.15 -0.51
CA GLN A 165 19.07 15.59 -0.44
C GLN A 165 19.62 16.04 -1.81
N GLY A 166 18.76 16.13 -2.83
CA GLY A 166 19.15 16.47 -4.20
C GLY A 166 19.66 15.28 -5.01
N PHE A 167 19.60 14.06 -4.49
CA PHE A 167 19.95 12.85 -5.22
C PHE A 167 18.74 12.33 -6.01
N ASP A 168 18.52 12.92 -7.18
CA ASP A 168 17.40 12.59 -8.06
C ASP A 168 17.69 13.01 -9.51
N TRP A 169 17.04 12.35 -10.48
CA TRP A 169 17.17 12.75 -11.88
C TRP A 169 16.53 14.12 -12.11
N PRO A 170 17.14 15.03 -12.88
CA PRO A 170 16.61 16.38 -13.07
C PRO A 170 15.32 16.41 -13.89
N THR A 171 15.09 15.41 -14.73
CA THR A 171 13.98 15.34 -15.69
C THR A 171 13.40 13.95 -15.77
N VAL A 172 12.14 13.84 -16.19
CA VAL A 172 11.49 12.55 -16.48
C VAL A 172 12.21 11.83 -17.63
N SER A 173 12.70 12.57 -18.63
CA SER A 173 13.45 11.99 -19.75
C SER A 173 14.73 11.28 -19.31
N GLY A 174 15.44 11.82 -18.31
CA GLY A 174 16.63 11.16 -17.75
C GLY A 174 16.34 9.80 -17.10
N VAL A 175 15.12 9.60 -16.57
CA VAL A 175 14.69 8.29 -16.05
C VAL A 175 14.48 7.31 -17.20
N PHE A 176 13.92 7.76 -18.32
CA PHE A 176 13.77 6.91 -19.51
C PHE A 176 15.11 6.56 -20.14
N GLU A 177 16.09 7.46 -20.17
CA GLU A 177 17.45 7.15 -20.62
C GLU A 177 18.05 6.03 -19.77
N LYS A 178 17.96 6.15 -18.44
CA LYS A 178 18.40 5.09 -17.52
C LYS A 178 17.63 3.79 -17.74
N PHE A 179 16.33 3.84 -18.04
CA PHE A 179 15.53 2.64 -18.33
C PHE A 179 16.06 1.84 -19.53
N HIS A 180 16.52 2.54 -20.58
CA HIS A 180 17.13 1.88 -21.73
C HIS A 180 18.51 1.30 -21.40
N GLU A 181 19.27 1.95 -20.53
CA GLU A 181 20.55 1.46 -20.01
C GLU A 181 20.35 0.17 -19.21
N GLU A 182 19.49 0.17 -18.19
CA GLU A 182 19.19 -0.99 -17.32
C GLU A 182 18.65 -2.19 -18.12
N ILE A 183 17.75 -1.96 -19.09
CA ILE A 183 17.30 -3.01 -20.01
C ILE A 183 18.46 -3.54 -20.86
N GLY A 184 19.41 -2.68 -21.23
CA GLY A 184 20.62 -3.06 -21.94
C GLY A 184 21.50 -3.99 -21.11
N GLU A 185 21.74 -3.65 -19.85
CA GLU A 185 22.53 -4.42 -18.89
C GLU A 185 21.88 -5.79 -18.62
N LEU A 186 20.58 -5.83 -18.34
CA LEU A 186 19.81 -7.08 -18.24
C LEU A 186 19.92 -7.94 -19.51
N ASN A 187 19.83 -7.34 -20.70
CA ASN A 187 19.95 -8.07 -21.95
C ASN A 187 21.35 -8.67 -22.18
N ILE A 188 22.41 -8.02 -21.70
CA ILE A 188 23.78 -8.54 -21.76
C ILE A 188 23.88 -9.78 -20.86
N GLU A 189 23.41 -9.68 -19.63
CA GLU A 189 23.44 -10.79 -18.68
C GLU A 189 22.57 -11.96 -19.15
N LEU A 190 21.39 -11.71 -19.73
CA LEU A 190 20.54 -12.74 -20.34
C LEU A 190 21.22 -13.46 -21.52
N LYS A 191 21.88 -12.73 -22.44
CA LYS A 191 22.59 -13.34 -23.57
C LYS A 191 23.78 -14.19 -23.13
N SER A 192 24.38 -13.87 -21.97
CA SER A 192 25.46 -14.68 -21.39
C SER A 192 24.98 -16.05 -20.92
N GLN A 193 23.68 -16.22 -20.64
CA GLN A 193 23.07 -17.49 -20.19
C GLN A 193 22.79 -18.49 -21.33
N GLY A 194 22.98 -18.09 -22.60
CA GLY A 194 22.74 -18.94 -23.76
C GLY A 194 21.41 -18.66 -24.47
N SER A 195 20.72 -19.71 -24.94
CA SER A 195 19.48 -19.55 -25.72
C SER A 195 18.33 -19.04 -24.86
N LEU A 196 17.68 -17.98 -25.34
CA LEU A 196 16.47 -17.40 -24.77
C LEU A 196 15.18 -18.08 -25.28
N ASP A 197 15.30 -19.16 -26.08
CA ASP A 197 14.16 -19.88 -26.65
C ASP A 197 13.53 -20.87 -25.66
N SER A 198 14.10 -20.98 -24.45
CA SER A 198 13.56 -21.83 -23.40
C SER A 198 12.35 -21.18 -22.71
N LYS A 199 11.38 -21.99 -22.29
CA LYS A 199 10.21 -21.51 -21.53
C LYS A 199 10.59 -20.89 -20.18
N LYS A 200 11.75 -21.29 -19.63
CA LYS A 200 12.28 -20.79 -18.36
C LYS A 200 13.79 -20.92 -18.35
N LEU A 201 14.48 -19.83 -18.00
CA LEU A 201 15.92 -19.82 -17.79
C LEU A 201 16.27 -20.32 -16.38
N PRO A 202 17.44 -20.94 -16.18
CA PRO A 202 17.96 -21.22 -14.85
C PRO A 202 18.19 -19.92 -14.08
N TYR A 203 18.14 -20.01 -12.75
CA TYR A 203 18.43 -18.87 -11.88
C TYR A 203 19.86 -18.36 -12.10
N ASN A 204 20.01 -17.04 -12.13
CA ASN A 204 21.30 -16.37 -12.19
C ASN A 204 21.25 -15.09 -11.34
N GLU A 205 22.21 -14.94 -10.44
CA GLU A 205 22.30 -13.83 -9.49
C GLU A 205 22.44 -12.47 -10.20
N ARG A 206 23.20 -12.38 -11.30
CA ARG A 206 23.35 -11.13 -12.05
C ARG A 206 22.06 -10.74 -12.76
N VAL A 207 21.34 -11.71 -13.32
CA VAL A 207 20.02 -11.45 -13.91
C VAL A 207 19.04 -10.98 -12.84
N GLU A 208 19.12 -11.50 -11.61
CA GLU A 208 18.32 -11.02 -10.48
C GLU A 208 18.69 -9.59 -10.08
N ASP A 209 19.97 -9.26 -10.00
CA ASP A 209 20.46 -7.90 -9.66
C ASP A 209 19.94 -6.87 -10.68
N GLU A 210 20.18 -7.09 -11.98
CA GLU A 210 19.73 -6.18 -13.06
C GLU A 210 18.18 -6.05 -13.12
N LEU A 211 17.47 -7.16 -12.86
CA LEU A 211 16.01 -7.13 -12.77
C LEU A 211 15.53 -6.34 -11.53
N GLY A 212 16.27 -6.43 -10.42
CA GLY A 212 16.04 -5.63 -9.22
C GLY A 212 16.18 -4.14 -9.47
N ASP A 213 17.21 -3.74 -10.24
CA ASP A 213 17.44 -2.34 -10.61
C ASP A 213 16.33 -1.80 -11.52
N LEU A 214 15.77 -2.61 -12.42
CA LEU A 214 14.55 -2.24 -13.15
C LEU A 214 13.35 -1.99 -12.24
N PHE A 215 13.11 -2.84 -11.23
CA PHE A 215 12.03 -2.59 -10.25
C PHE A 215 12.28 -1.29 -9.47
N PHE A 216 13.52 -1.05 -9.05
CA PHE A 216 13.90 0.18 -8.36
C PHE A 216 13.67 1.40 -9.25
N LEU A 217 14.04 1.33 -10.53
CA LEU A 217 13.84 2.41 -11.49
C LEU A 217 12.36 2.66 -11.79
N LEU A 218 11.53 1.62 -11.90
CA LEU A 218 10.07 1.78 -12.08
C LEU A 218 9.45 2.52 -10.90
N VAL A 219 9.89 2.24 -9.66
CA VAL A 219 9.45 3.00 -8.48
C VAL A 219 9.87 4.48 -8.59
N ASN A 220 11.07 4.77 -9.11
CA ASN A 220 11.51 6.15 -9.33
C ASN A 220 10.65 6.87 -10.37
N LEU A 221 10.36 6.19 -11.48
CA LEU A 221 9.50 6.70 -12.52
C LEU A 221 8.09 7.00 -11.97
N SER A 222 7.50 6.09 -11.20
CA SER A 222 6.20 6.31 -10.55
C SER A 222 6.21 7.59 -9.72
N ARG A 223 7.24 7.81 -8.89
CA ARG A 223 7.38 9.05 -8.10
C ARG A 223 7.48 10.30 -8.97
N LYS A 224 8.25 10.27 -10.05
CA LYS A 224 8.37 11.39 -11.01
C LYS A 224 7.07 11.70 -11.75
N LEU A 225 6.23 10.69 -11.92
CA LEU A 225 4.90 10.81 -12.51
C LEU A 225 3.80 11.11 -11.47
N SER A 226 4.16 11.31 -10.20
CA SER A 226 3.20 11.49 -9.09
C SER A 226 2.19 10.35 -8.96
N VAL A 227 2.65 9.13 -9.24
CA VAL A 227 1.88 7.89 -9.11
C VAL A 227 2.42 7.08 -7.94
N ASP A 228 1.53 6.60 -7.07
CA ASP A 228 1.90 5.61 -6.06
C ASP A 228 2.16 4.25 -6.74
N PRO A 229 3.38 3.69 -6.64
CA PRO A 229 3.75 2.47 -7.35
C PRO A 229 3.00 1.22 -6.84
N GLU A 230 2.65 1.17 -5.56
CA GLU A 230 1.93 0.04 -4.96
C GLU A 230 0.49 0.00 -5.49
N THR A 231 -0.24 1.12 -5.36
CA THR A 231 -1.59 1.28 -5.91
C THR A 231 -1.59 1.08 -7.43
N CYS A 232 -0.58 1.56 -8.16
CA CYS A 232 -0.49 1.35 -9.60
C CYS A 232 -0.46 -0.14 -9.97
N LEU A 233 0.35 -0.94 -9.25
CA LEU A 233 0.45 -2.36 -9.49
C LEU A 233 -0.82 -3.10 -9.09
N ARG A 234 -1.43 -2.77 -7.94
CA ARG A 234 -2.71 -3.35 -7.50
C ARG A 234 -3.82 -3.11 -8.52
N ARG A 235 -3.95 -1.90 -9.05
CA ARG A 235 -4.90 -1.57 -10.13
C ARG A 235 -4.60 -2.31 -11.44
N ALA A 236 -3.33 -2.58 -11.74
CA ALA A 236 -2.97 -3.39 -12.91
C ALA A 236 -3.39 -4.86 -12.73
N ASN A 237 -3.23 -5.41 -11.53
CA ASN A 237 -3.67 -6.76 -11.16
C ASN A 237 -5.20 -6.87 -11.25
N GLU A 238 -5.94 -5.96 -10.62
CA GLU A 238 -7.41 -5.95 -10.66
C GLU A 238 -7.95 -5.87 -12.10
N LYS A 239 -7.34 -5.01 -12.93
CA LYS A 239 -7.66 -4.91 -14.36
C LYS A 239 -7.39 -6.21 -15.11
N PHE A 240 -6.30 -6.91 -14.78
CA PHE A 240 -5.98 -8.20 -15.37
C PHE A 240 -7.00 -9.25 -14.93
N GLU A 241 -7.29 -9.37 -13.65
CA GLU A 241 -8.26 -10.32 -13.08
C GLU A 241 -9.66 -10.11 -13.67
N THR A 242 -10.12 -8.86 -13.72
CA THR A 242 -11.43 -8.51 -14.31
C THR A 242 -11.51 -8.96 -15.77
N ARG A 243 -10.44 -8.76 -16.56
CA ARG A 243 -10.40 -9.20 -17.95
C ARG A 243 -10.34 -10.72 -18.05
N PHE A 244 -9.56 -11.36 -17.19
CA PHE A 244 -9.37 -12.80 -17.22
C PHE A 244 -10.67 -13.54 -16.85
N ARG A 245 -11.45 -13.04 -15.89
CA ARG A 245 -12.80 -13.56 -15.59
C ARG A 245 -13.72 -13.52 -16.80
N ILE A 246 -13.67 -12.46 -17.60
CA ILE A 246 -14.43 -12.39 -18.86
C ILE A 246 -13.89 -13.40 -19.88
N VAL A 247 -12.58 -13.63 -19.94
CA VAL A 247 -12.02 -14.71 -20.77
C VAL A 247 -12.57 -16.08 -20.35
N GLU A 248 -12.68 -16.34 -19.05
CA GLU A 248 -13.29 -17.57 -18.53
C GLU A 248 -14.76 -17.71 -18.98
N GLU A 249 -15.55 -16.64 -18.85
CA GLU A 249 -16.93 -16.57 -19.34
C GLU A 249 -17.05 -16.78 -20.87
N LEU A 250 -16.07 -16.31 -21.64
CA LEU A 250 -16.03 -16.47 -23.10
C LEU A 250 -15.65 -17.89 -23.52
N VAL A 251 -14.83 -18.56 -22.71
CA VAL A 251 -14.37 -19.93 -22.97
C VAL A 251 -15.43 -20.95 -22.59
N GLU A 252 -16.22 -20.72 -21.54
CA GLU A 252 -17.22 -21.67 -21.03
C GLU A 252 -18.18 -22.21 -22.12
N PRO A 253 -18.77 -21.39 -23.02
CA PRO A 253 -19.67 -21.88 -24.08
C PRO A 253 -19.00 -22.74 -25.15
N THR A 254 -17.67 -22.75 -25.23
CA THR A 254 -16.93 -23.57 -26.19
C THR A 254 -16.87 -25.05 -25.76
N GLY A 255 -17.22 -25.37 -24.52
CA GLY A 255 -17.12 -26.71 -23.94
C GLY A 255 -15.68 -27.20 -23.74
N LYS A 256 -14.69 -26.32 -23.90
CA LYS A 256 -13.26 -26.58 -23.72
C LYS A 256 -12.75 -25.86 -22.48
N THR A 257 -11.61 -26.31 -21.95
CA THR A 257 -10.90 -25.60 -20.88
C THR A 257 -9.94 -24.57 -21.44
N LEU A 258 -9.46 -23.64 -20.61
CA LEU A 258 -8.42 -22.67 -20.98
C LEU A 258 -7.16 -23.33 -21.57
N LYS A 259 -6.79 -24.51 -21.05
CA LYS A 259 -5.58 -25.25 -21.49
C LYS A 259 -5.73 -25.88 -22.87
N ASP A 260 -6.97 -26.07 -23.34
CA ASP A 260 -7.25 -26.65 -24.64
C ASP A 260 -7.17 -25.63 -25.78
N HIS A 261 -6.94 -24.36 -25.44
CA HIS A 261 -6.77 -23.26 -26.38
C HIS A 261 -5.30 -22.92 -26.55
N SER A 262 -4.93 -22.60 -27.78
CA SER A 262 -3.66 -21.96 -28.09
C SER A 262 -3.61 -20.54 -27.54
N LEU A 263 -2.41 -20.00 -27.33
CA LEU A 263 -2.24 -18.60 -26.89
C LEU A 263 -2.92 -17.62 -27.85
N ALA A 264 -2.84 -17.87 -29.16
CA ALA A 264 -3.48 -17.04 -30.16
C ALA A 264 -5.03 -17.05 -30.04
N GLU A 265 -5.64 -18.18 -29.65
CA GLU A 265 -7.08 -18.23 -29.38
C GLU A 265 -7.43 -17.51 -28.09
N LEU A 266 -6.63 -17.66 -27.03
CA LEU A 266 -6.82 -16.93 -25.77
C LEU A 266 -6.66 -15.41 -25.95
N ASP A 267 -5.75 -14.97 -26.82
CA ASP A 267 -5.55 -13.56 -27.17
C ASP A 267 -6.80 -12.96 -27.83
N LEU A 268 -7.52 -13.74 -28.66
CA LEU A 268 -8.80 -13.30 -29.25
C LEU A 268 -9.87 -13.09 -28.16
N PHE A 269 -9.99 -14.02 -27.21
CA PHE A 269 -10.91 -13.83 -26.08
C PHE A 269 -10.50 -12.66 -25.20
N TRP A 270 -9.20 -12.44 -25.01
CA TRP A 270 -8.67 -11.32 -24.25
C TRP A 270 -8.99 -9.97 -24.90
N ASP A 271 -8.86 -9.85 -26.22
CA ASP A 271 -9.21 -8.64 -26.95
C ASP A 271 -10.73 -8.37 -26.92
N GLU A 272 -11.55 -9.43 -27.03
CA GLU A 272 -13.01 -9.32 -26.82
C GLU A 272 -13.34 -8.86 -25.39
N ALA A 273 -12.65 -9.38 -24.37
CA ALA A 273 -12.83 -8.94 -22.98
C ALA A 273 -12.53 -7.44 -22.80
N LYS A 274 -11.49 -6.93 -23.47
CA LYS A 274 -11.19 -5.48 -23.47
C LYS A 274 -12.33 -4.66 -24.09
N LEU A 275 -12.90 -5.13 -25.20
CA LEU A 275 -14.00 -4.45 -25.89
C LEU A 275 -15.25 -4.39 -25.00
N ARG A 276 -15.65 -5.51 -24.39
CA ARG A 276 -16.81 -5.58 -23.48
C ARG A 276 -16.68 -4.62 -22.29
N LEU A 277 -15.51 -4.55 -21.67
CA LEU A 277 -15.26 -3.62 -20.57
C LEU A 277 -15.34 -2.16 -21.02
N ARG A 278 -14.77 -1.83 -22.17
CA ARG A 278 -14.86 -0.47 -22.74
C ARG A 278 -16.31 -0.07 -22.98
N ASP A 279 -17.10 -0.96 -23.57
CA ASP A 279 -18.49 -0.68 -23.89
C ASP A 279 -19.35 -0.58 -22.63
N LYS A 280 -19.08 -1.38 -21.60
CA LYS A 280 -19.73 -1.28 -20.27
C LYS A 280 -19.50 0.09 -19.63
N VAL A 281 -18.27 0.63 -19.72
CA VAL A 281 -17.93 1.98 -19.24
C VAL A 281 -18.64 3.06 -20.04
N LEU A 282 -18.66 2.95 -21.38
CA LEU A 282 -19.36 3.93 -22.22
C LEU A 282 -20.88 3.93 -21.95
N ASN A 283 -21.47 2.76 -21.77
CA ASN A 283 -22.90 2.61 -21.47
C ASN A 283 -23.27 3.09 -20.07
N SER A 284 -22.38 2.96 -19.07
CA SER A 284 -22.65 3.51 -17.72
C SER A 284 -22.59 5.03 -17.71
N ILE A 285 -21.67 5.64 -18.47
CA ILE A 285 -21.57 7.10 -18.67
C ILE A 285 -22.83 7.63 -19.37
N GLN A 286 -23.34 6.93 -20.39
CA GLN A 286 -24.56 7.34 -21.11
C GLN A 286 -25.84 7.20 -20.27
N LYS A 287 -25.91 6.22 -19.36
CA LYS A 287 -27.08 5.99 -18.49
C LYS A 287 -27.14 6.91 -17.27
N ASN A 288 -26.06 7.61 -16.92
CA ASN A 288 -26.01 8.50 -15.78
C ASN A 288 -25.22 9.79 -16.10
N PRO A 289 -25.73 10.66 -16.99
CA PRO A 289 -25.00 11.83 -17.49
C PRO A 289 -24.65 12.87 -16.40
N ASP A 290 -25.40 12.88 -15.29
CA ASP A 290 -25.19 13.78 -14.14
C ASP A 290 -24.54 13.08 -12.93
N GLY A 291 -24.06 11.84 -13.10
CA GLY A 291 -23.34 11.08 -12.08
C GLY A 291 -21.92 11.62 -11.90
N ASN A 292 -21.80 12.75 -11.19
CA ASN A 292 -20.59 13.39 -10.66
C ASN A 292 -19.25 12.76 -11.13
N VAL A 293 -18.84 13.10 -12.36
CA VAL A 293 -17.47 12.90 -12.83
C VAL A 293 -16.58 13.93 -12.12
N LYS A 294 -16.33 13.70 -10.83
CA LYS A 294 -15.21 14.30 -10.12
C LYS A 294 -14.23 13.21 -9.77
N ASN A 295 -13.37 12.92 -10.74
CA ASN A 295 -11.93 12.78 -10.62
C ASN A 295 -11.48 11.81 -11.70
N LEU A 296 -10.84 12.36 -12.74
CA LEU A 296 -9.74 11.80 -13.53
C LEU A 296 -9.58 12.69 -14.78
N SER A 297 -9.26 14.00 -14.62
CA SER A 297 -8.54 14.81 -15.63
C SER A 297 -8.51 16.34 -15.41
N ASP A 298 -8.83 16.94 -14.26
CA ASP A 298 -8.67 18.41 -14.12
C ASP A 298 -8.46 18.89 -12.68
N GLN A 299 -7.18 18.99 -12.27
CA GLN A 299 -6.69 20.04 -11.37
C GLN A 299 -5.32 20.50 -11.85
N SER A 300 -5.29 21.05 -13.05
CA SER A 300 -4.21 21.94 -13.49
C SER A 300 -4.75 22.95 -14.50
N GLN A 301 -5.56 23.89 -14.02
CA GLN A 301 -5.65 25.27 -14.54
C GLN A 301 -6.70 26.07 -13.74
N ASN A 302 -6.28 27.26 -13.29
CA ASN A 302 -7.05 28.35 -12.66
C ASN A 302 -7.40 28.27 -11.16
N ARG A 303 -6.43 28.56 -10.29
CA ARG A 303 -6.17 29.90 -9.69
C ARG A 303 -5.02 29.83 -8.70
#